data_AF-A0A2V7LKA6-F1
#
_entry.id   AF-A0A2V7LKA6-F1
#
_cell.length_a   1.000
_cell.length_b   1.000
_cell.length_c   1.000
_cell.angle_alpha   90.00
_cell.angle_beta   90.00
_cell.angle_gamma   90.00
#
_symmetry.space_group_name_H-M   'P 1'
#
loop_
_entity.id
_entity.type
_entity.pdbx_description
1 polymer ?
#
loop_
_entity_poly.entity_id
_entity_poly.type
_entity_poly.pdbx_seq_one_letter_code
_entity_poly.pdbx_strand_id
1 'polypeptide(L)'
;MRQLRRGAVPEAKTQGVGWGGCQASRAGGTAPRRAAGPYVALTLAAVAALVGCGRAREPQLFEPLSPERTGVTFVNRLPDDTAFNILTYMYFYDGGGVAVGDVNNDGLPDLYFTSNVGPNRLYLNKGDYRFEDVTERAGVADPDGWKTGVTM
;
A
#
# COMPACT_ATOMS: atom_id res chain seq x y z
N MET A 1 4.17 38.50 4.27
CA MET A 1 2.79 38.17 4.67
C MET A 1 1.90 39.37 4.41
N ARG A 2 1.05 39.32 3.37
CA ARG A 2 0.15 40.41 2.99
C ARG A 2 -1.28 39.87 3.06
N GLN A 3 -2.02 40.30 4.08
CA GLN A 3 -3.43 39.99 4.26
C GLN A 3 -4.26 40.79 3.25
N LEU A 4 -5.07 40.12 2.43
CA LEU A 4 -6.13 40.75 1.65
C LEU A 4 -7.46 40.54 2.37
N ARG A 5 -8.09 41.65 2.75
CA ARG A 5 -9.39 41.71 3.44
C ARG A 5 -10.56 41.62 2.45
N ARG A 6 -11.62 41.04 2.99
CA ARG A 6 -12.99 40.78 2.50
C ARG A 6 -13.61 41.88 1.64
N GLY A 7 -14.32 41.46 0.58
CA GLY A 7 -15.44 42.19 -0.01
C GLY A 7 -16.74 41.40 0.21
N ALA A 8 -17.67 41.97 0.96
CA ALA A 8 -19.01 41.46 1.18
C ALA A 8 -19.93 41.85 0.00
N VAL A 9 -20.82 40.96 -0.42
CA VAL A 9 -21.82 41.20 -1.47
C VAL A 9 -23.19 41.40 -0.79
N PRO A 10 -24.01 42.39 -1.20
CA PRO A 10 -25.14 42.86 -0.43
C PRO A 10 -26.42 42.04 -0.63
N GLU A 11 -27.21 42.06 0.43
CA GLU A 11 -28.53 41.44 0.62
C GLU A 11 -29.61 42.27 -0.08
N ALA A 12 -30.35 41.67 -1.04
CA ALA A 12 -31.48 42.32 -1.69
C ALA A 12 -32.78 41.89 -1.01
N LYS A 13 -33.40 42.83 -0.29
CA LYS A 13 -34.80 42.77 0.15
C LYS A 13 -35.68 43.36 -0.94
N THR A 14 -36.71 42.63 -1.39
CA THR A 14 -37.89 43.22 -2.01
C THR A 14 -39.15 42.65 -1.38
N GLN A 15 -39.98 43.58 -0.92
CA GLN A 15 -41.26 43.37 -0.25
C GLN A 15 -42.36 43.09 -1.28
N GLY A 16 -43.43 42.46 -0.79
CA GLY A 16 -44.50 41.91 -1.59
C GLY A 16 -45.48 42.92 -2.18
N VAL A 17 -46.21 42.42 -3.18
CA VAL A 17 -47.46 42.97 -3.68
C VAL A 17 -48.45 41.81 -3.73
N GLY A 18 -49.50 41.89 -2.90
CA GLY A 18 -50.58 40.91 -2.88
C GLY A 18 -51.57 41.14 -4.02
N TRP A 19 -52.07 40.06 -4.60
CA TRP A 19 -53.28 40.04 -5.41
C TRP A 19 -54.07 38.76 -5.12
N GLY A 20 -55.35 38.95 -4.78
CA GLY A 20 -56.50 38.16 -5.22
C GLY A 20 -56.45 36.64 -5.02
N GLY A 21 -57.26 36.16 -4.08
CA GLY A 21 -57.53 34.74 -3.93
C GLY A 21 -58.01 34.09 -5.23
N CYS A 22 -57.50 32.89 -5.48
CA CYS A 22 -58.09 31.93 -6.40
C CYS A 22 -58.29 30.64 -5.62
N GLN A 23 -59.55 30.27 -5.44
CA GLN A 23 -59.98 29.08 -4.69
C GLN A 23 -59.32 27.84 -5.32
N ALA A 24 -58.56 27.09 -4.52
CA ALA A 24 -58.03 25.79 -4.92
C ALA A 24 -59.20 24.80 -5.02
N SER A 25 -59.76 24.64 -6.22
CA SER A 25 -60.57 23.48 -6.55
C SER A 25 -59.66 22.25 -6.53
N ARG A 26 -59.99 21.30 -5.65
CA ARG A 26 -59.36 19.98 -5.60
C ARG A 26 -59.71 19.23 -6.89
N ALA A 27 -58.87 19.37 -7.92
CA ALA A 27 -58.84 18.40 -9.01
C ALA A 27 -58.04 17.19 -8.53
N GLY A 28 -58.75 16.16 -8.08
CA GLY A 28 -58.19 14.84 -7.84
C GLY A 28 -57.69 14.25 -9.16
N GLY A 29 -56.38 14.29 -9.35
CA GLY A 29 -55.67 13.59 -10.42
C GLY A 29 -54.54 12.80 -9.81
N THR A 30 -54.78 11.52 -9.54
CA THR A 30 -53.72 10.57 -9.23
C THR A 30 -52.83 10.42 -10.47
N ALA A 31 -51.64 11.01 -10.45
CA ALA A 31 -50.62 10.72 -11.45
C ALA A 31 -50.36 9.20 -11.43
N PRO A 32 -50.47 8.49 -12.57
CA PRO A 32 -50.20 7.07 -12.58
C PRO A 32 -48.73 6.85 -12.22
N ARG A 33 -48.48 6.10 -11.15
CA ARG A 33 -47.16 5.55 -10.86
C ARG A 33 -46.74 4.75 -12.08
N ARG A 34 -45.88 5.32 -12.94
CA ARG A 34 -45.23 4.57 -14.02
C ARG A 34 -44.37 3.52 -13.36
N ALA A 35 -44.90 2.30 -13.26
CA ALA A 35 -44.09 1.15 -12.89
C ALA A 35 -42.95 1.06 -13.89
N ALA A 36 -41.71 0.99 -13.39
CA ALA A 36 -40.55 0.78 -14.24
C ALA A 36 -40.81 -0.49 -15.08
N GLY A 37 -40.70 -0.36 -16.41
CA GLY A 37 -40.99 -1.47 -17.31
C GLY A 37 -40.08 -2.68 -17.05
N PRO A 38 -40.49 -3.89 -17.47
CA PRO A 38 -39.78 -5.14 -17.15
C PRO A 38 -38.29 -5.12 -17.56
N TYR A 39 -37.94 -4.35 -18.58
CA TYR A 39 -36.57 -4.16 -19.05
C TYR A 39 -35.66 -3.36 -18.10
N VAL A 40 -36.21 -2.41 -17.33
CA VAL A 40 -35.44 -1.65 -16.33
C VAL A 40 -35.10 -2.54 -15.14
N ALA A 41 -36.04 -3.39 -14.71
CA ALA A 41 -35.79 -4.38 -13.68
C ALA A 41 -34.77 -5.44 -14.13
N LEU A 42 -34.85 -5.91 -15.38
CA LEU A 42 -33.89 -6.86 -15.95
C LEU A 42 -32.47 -6.29 -16.06
N THR A 43 -32.35 -5.04 -16.51
CA THR A 43 -31.03 -4.37 -16.63
C THR A 43 -30.40 -4.12 -15.27
N LEU A 44 -31.18 -3.70 -14.26
CA LEU A 44 -30.68 -3.56 -12.89
C LEU A 44 -30.23 -4.90 -12.28
N ALA A 45 -30.98 -5.98 -12.53
CA ALA A 45 -30.60 -7.32 -12.07
C ALA A 45 -29.31 -7.83 -12.74
N ALA A 46 -29.14 -7.58 -14.05
CA ALA A 46 -27.93 -7.94 -14.78
C ALA A 46 -26.70 -7.15 -14.29
N VAL A 47 -26.85 -5.85 -14.02
CA VAL A 47 -25.77 -5.02 -13.45
C VAL A 47 -25.40 -5.51 -12.05
N ALA A 48 -26.38 -5.84 -11.21
CA ALA A 48 -26.12 -6.40 -9.88
C ALA A 48 -25.38 -7.75 -9.94
N ALA A 49 -25.72 -8.60 -10.91
CA ALA A 49 -25.05 -9.87 -11.13
C ALA A 49 -23.58 -9.70 -11.58
N LEU A 50 -23.27 -8.67 -12.37
CA LEU A 50 -21.91 -8.37 -12.82
C LEU A 50 -21.02 -7.77 -11.71
N VAL A 51 -21.61 -7.07 -10.74
CA VAL A 51 -20.90 -6.49 -9.58
C VAL A 51 -20.70 -7.53 -8.46
N GLY A 52 -21.51 -8.60 -8.44
CA GLY A 52 -21.49 -9.63 -7.38
C GLY A 52 -20.35 -10.66 -7.45
N CYS A 53 -19.52 -10.65 -8.49
CA CYS A 53 -18.37 -11.56 -8.60
C CYS A 53 -17.17 -11.08 -7.76
N GLY A 54 -17.32 -11.06 -6.44
CA GLY A 54 -16.20 -10.98 -5.51
C GLY A 54 -15.53 -12.34 -5.41
N ARG A 55 -14.31 -12.48 -5.95
CA ARG A 55 -13.48 -13.68 -5.73
C ARG A 55 -13.32 -13.87 -4.21
N ALA A 56 -13.77 -15.00 -3.67
CA ALA A 56 -13.44 -15.37 -2.30
C ALA A 56 -11.91 -15.39 -2.18
N ARG A 57 -11.37 -14.55 -1.29
CA ARG A 57 -9.93 -14.48 -1.07
C ARG A 57 -9.54 -15.69 -0.26
N GLU A 58 -8.71 -16.56 -0.84
CA GLU A 58 -8.12 -17.70 -0.13
C GLU A 58 -7.49 -17.23 1.19
N PRO A 59 -7.57 -18.03 2.28
CA PRO A 59 -6.95 -17.67 3.55
C PRO A 59 -5.45 -17.45 3.35
N GLN A 60 -4.97 -16.26 3.73
CA GLN A 60 -3.56 -15.94 3.66
C GLN A 60 -2.81 -16.66 4.78
N LEU A 61 -1.80 -17.47 4.42
CA LEU A 61 -0.93 -18.14 5.39
C LEU A 61 0.10 -17.19 6.01
N PHE A 62 0.36 -16.05 5.35
CA PHE A 62 1.37 -15.08 5.75
C PHE A 62 0.83 -13.67 5.69
N GLU A 63 1.24 -12.86 6.67
CA GLU A 63 0.98 -11.44 6.73
C GLU A 63 2.28 -10.67 6.42
N PRO A 64 2.26 -9.71 5.49
CA PRO A 64 3.43 -8.88 5.23
C PRO A 64 3.68 -7.93 6.42
N LEU A 65 4.90 -7.91 6.93
CA LEU A 65 5.34 -6.95 7.95
C LEU A 65 6.20 -5.87 7.29
N SER A 66 5.95 -4.60 7.61
CA SER A 66 6.70 -3.50 7.02
C SER A 66 8.10 -3.35 7.64
N PRO A 67 9.08 -2.76 6.93
CA PRO A 67 10.40 -2.45 7.50
C PRO A 67 10.33 -1.57 8.74
N GLU A 68 9.36 -0.68 8.86
CA GLU A 68 9.14 0.15 10.06
C GLU A 68 8.64 -0.69 11.24
N ARG A 69 7.93 -1.78 10.96
CA ARG A 69 7.49 -2.75 11.96
C ARG A 69 8.59 -3.75 12.32
N THR A 70 9.50 -4.10 11.43
CA THR A 70 10.50 -5.14 11.70
C THR A 70 11.87 -4.59 12.04
N GLY A 71 12.24 -3.43 11.54
CA GLY A 71 13.63 -2.94 11.54
C GLY A 71 14.50 -3.55 10.46
N VAL A 72 13.98 -4.49 9.65
CA VAL A 72 14.74 -5.13 8.56
C VAL A 72 14.60 -4.29 7.29
N THR A 73 15.66 -3.60 6.90
CA THR A 73 15.68 -2.68 5.74
C THR A 73 16.61 -3.14 4.62
N PHE A 74 17.24 -4.31 4.75
CA PHE A 74 18.21 -4.80 3.78
C PHE A 74 17.58 -5.04 2.41
N VAL A 75 18.28 -4.60 1.36
CA VAL A 75 17.95 -4.90 -0.04
C VAL A 75 19.24 -5.19 -0.77
N ASN A 76 19.35 -6.37 -1.35
CA ASN A 76 20.44 -6.71 -2.24
C ASN A 76 20.21 -6.04 -3.61
N ARG A 77 20.83 -4.88 -3.82
CA ARG A 77 20.65 -4.09 -5.05
C ARG A 77 21.89 -4.19 -5.92
N LEU A 78 21.73 -4.82 -7.09
CA LEU A 78 22.76 -4.83 -8.13
C LEU A 78 22.74 -3.50 -8.90
N PRO A 79 23.90 -2.96 -9.31
CA PRO A 79 23.97 -1.78 -10.16
C PRO A 79 23.40 -2.09 -11.55
N ASP A 80 22.64 -1.16 -12.12
CA ASP A 80 22.22 -1.24 -13.52
C ASP A 80 23.28 -0.56 -14.39
N ASP A 81 24.21 -1.36 -14.93
CA ASP A 81 25.36 -0.89 -15.71
C ASP A 81 25.56 -1.71 -16.99
N THR A 82 25.91 -1.02 -18.07
CA THR A 82 26.26 -1.64 -19.35
C THR A 82 27.66 -2.26 -19.34
N ALA A 83 28.55 -1.84 -18.43
CA ALA A 83 29.90 -2.39 -18.29
C ALA A 83 29.95 -3.62 -17.38
N PHE A 84 29.07 -3.71 -16.38
CA PHE A 84 28.99 -4.86 -15.47
C PHE A 84 27.55 -5.36 -15.35
N ASN A 85 27.27 -6.44 -16.08
CA ASN A 85 25.95 -7.08 -16.18
C ASN A 85 26.10 -8.58 -16.46
N ILE A 86 24.96 -9.24 -16.69
CA ILE A 86 24.88 -10.67 -16.97
C ILE A 86 25.69 -11.14 -18.18
N LEU A 87 25.91 -10.30 -19.20
CA LEU A 87 26.68 -10.69 -20.39
C LEU A 87 28.19 -10.67 -20.13
N THR A 88 28.63 -9.77 -19.26
CA THR A 88 30.05 -9.65 -18.85
C THR A 88 30.39 -10.54 -17.66
N TYR A 89 29.40 -10.87 -16.84
CA TYR A 89 29.53 -11.72 -15.67
C TYR A 89 28.30 -12.62 -15.53
N MET A 90 28.42 -13.87 -15.97
CA MET A 90 27.28 -14.80 -16.07
C MET A 90 26.64 -15.14 -14.71
N TYR A 91 27.33 -14.87 -13.61
CA TYR A 91 26.84 -15.08 -12.24
C TYR A 91 26.25 -13.81 -11.61
N PHE A 92 25.94 -12.79 -12.41
CA PHE A 92 25.46 -11.50 -11.91
C PHE A 92 24.22 -11.60 -11.02
N TYR A 93 23.35 -12.58 -11.25
CA TYR A 93 22.18 -12.84 -10.40
C TYR A 93 22.36 -14.00 -9.41
N ASP A 94 23.53 -14.66 -9.43
CA ASP A 94 23.84 -15.86 -8.66
C ASP A 94 24.69 -15.50 -7.44
N GLY A 95 24.08 -14.81 -6.48
CA GLY A 95 24.75 -14.46 -5.23
C GLY A 95 23.80 -13.93 -4.17
N GLY A 96 24.40 -13.46 -3.08
CA GLY A 96 23.66 -13.04 -1.91
C GLY A 96 23.08 -14.26 -1.17
N GLY A 97 22.30 -14.01 -0.14
CA GLY A 97 21.83 -15.09 0.71
C GLY A 97 21.36 -14.60 2.06
N VAL A 98 20.70 -15.50 2.77
CA VAL A 98 20.27 -15.31 4.15
C VAL A 98 20.68 -16.54 4.95
N ALA A 99 21.27 -16.32 6.11
CA ALA A 99 21.44 -17.33 7.13
C ALA A 99 20.64 -16.93 8.37
N VAL A 100 20.16 -17.94 9.08
CA VAL A 100 19.37 -17.79 10.30
C VAL A 100 20.04 -18.60 11.38
N GLY A 101 20.34 -17.98 12.51
CA GLY A 101 20.99 -18.62 13.65
C GLY A 101 20.93 -17.73 14.87
N ASP A 102 21.16 -18.29 16.05
CA ASP A 102 21.19 -17.55 17.32
C ASP A 102 22.64 -17.12 17.61
N VAL A 103 22.98 -15.88 17.26
CA VAL A 103 24.37 -15.37 17.30
C VAL A 103 24.78 -14.97 18.69
N ASN A 104 23.83 -14.46 19.48
CA ASN A 104 24.08 -13.95 20.83
C ASN A 104 23.63 -14.94 21.92
N ASN A 105 23.17 -16.13 21.54
CA ASN A 105 22.75 -17.22 22.42
C ASN A 105 21.63 -16.81 23.39
N ASP A 106 20.64 -16.06 22.87
CA ASP A 106 19.45 -15.63 23.63
C ASP A 106 18.19 -16.47 23.34
N GLY A 107 18.32 -17.48 22.48
CA GLY A 107 17.25 -18.38 22.08
C GLY A 107 16.37 -17.85 20.97
N LEU A 108 16.65 -16.67 20.41
CA LEU A 108 15.92 -16.09 19.28
C LEU A 108 16.72 -16.27 17.97
N PRO A 109 16.03 -16.53 16.85
CA PRO A 109 16.69 -16.61 15.55
C PRO A 109 17.03 -15.21 15.03
N ASP A 110 18.33 -14.93 14.83
CA ASP A 110 18.86 -13.74 14.19
C ASP A 110 18.96 -13.92 12.67
N LEU A 111 19.12 -12.81 11.94
CA LEU A 111 19.20 -12.82 10.48
C LEU A 111 20.53 -12.24 10.02
N TYR A 112 21.23 -12.95 9.16
CA TYR A 112 22.39 -12.43 8.45
C TYR A 112 22.16 -12.46 6.95
N PHE A 113 22.33 -11.31 6.30
CA PHE A 113 22.16 -11.15 4.86
C PHE A 113 23.49 -10.82 4.19
N THR A 114 23.79 -11.50 3.09
CA THR A 114 24.88 -11.12 2.20
C THR A 114 24.38 -10.34 1.01
N SER A 115 25.09 -9.28 0.63
CA SER A 115 24.85 -8.55 -0.62
C SER A 115 25.82 -9.02 -1.70
N ASN A 116 25.36 -9.18 -2.94
CA ASN A 116 26.26 -9.51 -4.05
C ASN A 116 27.34 -8.42 -4.19
N VAL A 117 26.95 -7.15 -4.06
CA VAL A 117 27.84 -5.99 -4.15
C VAL A 117 27.45 -4.97 -3.10
N GLY A 118 28.42 -4.59 -2.27
CA GLY A 118 28.19 -3.72 -1.12
C GLY A 118 28.12 -4.50 0.21
N PRO A 119 27.65 -3.83 1.27
CA PRO A 119 27.75 -4.35 2.63
C PRO A 119 26.67 -5.40 2.93
N ASN A 120 27.09 -6.43 3.66
CA ASN A 120 26.25 -7.40 4.34
C ASN A 120 25.52 -6.74 5.52
N ARG A 121 24.53 -7.43 6.08
CA ARG A 121 23.78 -6.96 7.27
C ARG A 121 23.54 -8.07 8.27
N LEU A 122 23.85 -7.81 9.54
CA LEU A 122 23.48 -8.65 10.67
C LEU A 122 22.40 -7.97 11.50
N TYR A 123 21.30 -8.68 11.71
CA TYR A 123 20.15 -8.22 12.49
C TYR A 123 19.92 -9.14 13.68
N LEU A 124 20.02 -8.60 14.90
CA LEU A 124 19.63 -9.35 16.10
C LEU A 124 18.13 -9.26 16.34
N ASN A 125 17.51 -10.39 16.62
CA ASN A 125 16.10 -10.47 16.96
C ASN A 125 15.88 -9.98 18.41
N LYS A 126 14.87 -9.13 18.60
CA LYS A 126 14.49 -8.56 19.90
C LYS A 126 13.14 -9.05 20.39
N GLY A 127 12.58 -10.07 19.74
CA GLY A 127 11.22 -10.54 19.95
C GLY A 127 10.21 -9.76 19.11
N ASP A 128 8.96 -10.26 19.04
CA ASP A 128 7.84 -9.61 18.36
C ASP A 128 8.09 -9.19 16.90
N TYR A 129 8.96 -9.93 16.21
CA TYR A 129 9.46 -9.63 14.86
C TYR A 129 10.17 -8.27 14.75
N ARG A 130 10.78 -7.79 15.83
CA ARG A 130 11.62 -6.59 15.86
C ARG A 130 13.09 -6.99 15.80
N PHE A 131 13.85 -6.28 14.98
CA PHE A 131 15.25 -6.57 14.71
C PHE A 131 16.10 -5.30 14.86
N GLU A 132 17.28 -5.45 15.42
CA GLU A 132 18.30 -4.40 15.55
C GLU A 132 19.44 -4.69 14.57
N ASP A 133 19.77 -3.73 13.70
CA ASP A 133 20.97 -3.81 12.88
C ASP A 133 22.22 -3.62 13.76
N VAL A 134 23.05 -4.64 13.83
CA VAL A 134 24.29 -4.65 14.63
C VAL A 134 25.54 -4.81 13.76
N THR A 135 25.38 -4.65 12.43
CA THR A 135 26.40 -4.96 11.42
C THR A 135 27.76 -4.35 11.73
N GLU A 136 27.78 -3.03 12.02
CA GLU A 136 29.00 -2.29 12.30
C GLU A 136 29.63 -2.74 13.62
N ARG A 137 28.82 -2.94 14.67
CA ARG A 137 29.29 -3.39 15.98
C ARG A 137 29.89 -4.79 15.91
N ALA A 138 29.33 -5.65 15.07
CA ALA A 138 29.80 -7.02 14.86
C ALA A 138 31.01 -7.10 13.90
N GLY A 139 31.31 -6.04 13.14
CA GLY A 139 32.46 -6.01 12.23
C GLY A 139 32.28 -6.90 10.99
N VAL A 140 31.04 -7.18 10.60
CA VAL A 140 30.68 -8.14 9.54
C VAL A 140 30.11 -7.47 8.28
N ALA A 141 30.27 -6.15 8.16
CA ALA A 141 29.76 -5.41 7.01
C ALA A 141 30.34 -5.90 5.68
N ASP A 142 31.63 -6.30 5.67
CA ASP A 142 32.34 -6.79 4.49
C ASP A 142 31.93 -6.06 3.19
N PRO A 143 32.22 -4.76 3.07
CA PRO A 143 31.63 -3.92 2.01
C PRO A 143 32.12 -4.26 0.61
N ASP A 144 33.23 -4.98 0.48
CA ASP A 144 33.98 -5.14 -0.77
C ASP A 144 33.79 -6.52 -1.39
N GLY A 145 33.95 -6.61 -2.71
CA GLY A 145 33.91 -7.88 -3.44
C GLY A 145 32.51 -8.51 -3.58
N TRP A 146 32.48 -9.66 -4.27
CA TRP A 146 31.27 -10.40 -4.60
C TRP A 146 30.96 -11.48 -3.57
N LYS A 147 29.79 -11.44 -2.92
CA LYS A 147 29.34 -12.50 -1.99
C LYS A 147 28.33 -13.41 -2.64
N THR A 148 28.59 -14.72 -2.61
CA THR A 148 27.80 -15.75 -3.28
C THR A 148 26.79 -16.46 -2.37
N GLY A 149 26.93 -16.34 -1.05
CA GLY A 149 26.04 -16.98 -0.09
C GLY A 149 26.57 -16.91 1.34
N VAL A 150 25.82 -17.51 2.26
CA VAL A 150 26.17 -17.58 3.68
C VAL A 150 25.58 -18.82 4.34
N THR A 151 26.26 -19.31 5.38
CA THR A 151 25.79 -20.34 6.31
C THR A 151 26.22 -19.94 7.73
N MET A 152 25.47 -20.39 8.73
CA MET A 152 25.77 -20.18 10.15
C MET A 152 25.64 -21.50 10.92
#